data_AF-A0A9Q3KJE7-F1
#
_entry.id   AF-A0A9Q3KJE7-F1
#
_cell.length_a   1.000
_cell.length_b   1.000
_cell.length_c   1.000
_cell.angle_alpha   90.00
_cell.angle_beta   90.00
_cell.angle_gamma   90.00
#
_symmetry.space_group_name_H-M   'P 1'
#
loop_
_entity.id
_entity.type
_entity.pdbx_description
1 polymer ?
#
loop_
_entity_poly.entity_id
_entity_poly.type
_entity_poly.pdbx_seq_one_letter_code
_entity_poly.pdbx_strand_id
1 'polypeptide(L)'
;MTIVHKDGNIHKNADGLSRWPLPNNIDNPAYVPEEASPQIPIEGISVTDLNTTFFEEVRNSYTQDRNCSILCQLLNKDSKDNSLIHALDEVWKKSHNEGRFHLLDGIIYHRTKHTCVMTVVDRSLINLVLKECHDSPFSGHLSEDRTREKVKTCIWWPMWQKDVAEYCKTCDRCQKANKSMGKRLGNMIKIQEPNRPWEIVHMDCEDKSKQRKRLHSW
;
A
#
# COMPACT_ATOMS: atom_id res chain seq x y z
N MET A 1 -37.67 -30.99 -16.09
CA MET A 1 -36.30 -31.02 -16.66
C MET A 1 -35.41 -31.60 -15.58
N THR A 2 -35.05 -32.89 -15.69
CA THR A 2 -34.36 -33.62 -14.61
C THR A 2 -32.87 -33.59 -14.90
N ILE A 3 -32.12 -32.81 -14.10
CA ILE A 3 -30.67 -32.70 -14.23
C ILE A 3 -30.06 -33.94 -13.55
N VAL A 4 -29.31 -34.73 -14.31
CA VAL A 4 -28.56 -35.88 -13.81
C VAL A 4 -27.08 -35.58 -13.89
N HIS A 5 -26.39 -35.70 -12.74
CA HIS A 5 -24.97 -35.44 -12.61
C HIS A 5 -24.12 -36.56 -13.24
N LYS A 6 -23.01 -36.19 -13.90
CA LYS A 6 -21.99 -37.14 -14.37
C LYS A 6 -20.61 -36.69 -13.90
N ASP A 7 -19.94 -37.55 -13.15
CA ASP A 7 -18.61 -37.26 -12.61
C ASP A 7 -17.51 -37.36 -13.68
N GLY A 8 -16.50 -36.49 -13.56
CA GLY A 8 -15.30 -36.51 -14.40
C GLY A 8 -14.29 -37.57 -13.92
N ASN A 9 -13.63 -38.23 -14.87
CA ASN A 9 -12.87 -39.46 -14.61
C ASN A 9 -11.48 -39.25 -13.97
N ILE A 10 -10.99 -38.01 -13.85
CA ILE A 10 -9.58 -37.71 -13.52
C ILE A 10 -9.41 -36.98 -12.17
N HIS A 11 -10.38 -36.17 -11.76
CA HIS A 11 -10.35 -35.48 -10.47
C HIS A 11 -11.70 -35.63 -9.77
N LYS A 12 -11.73 -36.48 -8.73
CA LYS A 12 -12.94 -36.76 -7.92
C LYS A 12 -13.21 -35.70 -6.85
N ASN A 13 -12.38 -34.68 -6.75
CA ASN A 13 -12.52 -33.62 -5.75
C ASN A 13 -13.39 -32.52 -6.36
N ALA A 14 -14.51 -32.20 -5.71
CA ALA A 14 -15.39 -31.12 -6.12
C ALA A 14 -14.64 -29.78 -6.08
N ASP A 15 -14.72 -29.02 -7.18
CA ASP A 15 -14.23 -27.64 -7.27
C ASP A 15 -15.07 -26.74 -6.33
N GLY A 16 -14.39 -25.96 -5.50
CA GLY A 16 -14.99 -25.09 -4.47
C GLY A 16 -15.55 -23.77 -5.02
N LEU A 17 -15.59 -23.57 -6.34
CA LEU A 17 -15.92 -22.27 -6.95
C LEU A 17 -17.31 -22.22 -7.61
N SER A 18 -18.35 -22.73 -6.94
CA SER A 18 -19.74 -22.51 -7.36
C SER A 18 -20.75 -22.39 -6.20
N ARG A 19 -20.39 -21.71 -5.11
CA ARG A 19 -21.35 -21.45 -4.03
C ARG A 19 -21.72 -19.98 -4.00
N TRP A 20 -22.97 -19.69 -4.39
CA TRP A 20 -23.63 -18.48 -3.94
C TRP A 20 -23.55 -18.44 -2.41
N PRO A 21 -23.08 -17.32 -1.80
CA PRO A 21 -23.00 -17.24 -0.36
C PRO A 21 -24.40 -17.39 0.22
N LEU A 22 -24.57 -18.35 1.15
CA LEU A 22 -25.82 -18.49 1.88
C LEU A 22 -26.02 -17.25 2.78
N PRO A 23 -27.27 -16.83 3.01
CA PRO A 23 -27.57 -15.75 3.94
C PRO A 23 -26.98 -16.03 5.34
N ASN A 24 -26.55 -14.99 6.06
CA ASN A 24 -26.06 -15.12 7.43
C ASN A 24 -27.25 -15.21 8.41
N ASN A 25 -27.97 -16.33 8.40
CA ASN A 25 -29.09 -16.63 9.29
C ASN A 25 -28.73 -17.81 10.22
N ILE A 26 -29.50 -18.01 11.30
CA ILE A 26 -29.25 -19.05 12.33
C ILE A 26 -29.19 -20.46 11.73
N ASP A 27 -29.89 -20.69 10.63
CA ASP A 27 -29.90 -21.97 9.91
C ASP A 27 -28.63 -22.21 9.08
N ASN A 28 -27.80 -21.18 8.84
CA ASN A 28 -26.52 -21.32 8.17
C ASN A 28 -25.49 -21.91 9.15
N PRO A 29 -24.86 -23.06 8.84
CA PRO A 29 -23.83 -23.64 9.72
C PRO A 29 -22.60 -22.72 9.90
N ALA A 30 -22.43 -21.70 9.04
CA ALA A 30 -21.44 -20.64 9.17
C ALA A 30 -22.01 -19.34 9.75
N TYR A 31 -23.15 -19.39 10.46
CA TYR A 31 -23.77 -18.25 11.10
C TYR A 31 -22.78 -17.57 12.06
N VAL A 32 -22.56 -16.27 11.83
CA VAL A 32 -21.82 -15.42 12.75
C VAL A 32 -22.78 -14.37 13.29
N PRO A 33 -23.01 -14.29 14.62
CA PRO A 33 -23.78 -13.22 15.23
C PRO A 33 -23.20 -11.86 14.80
N GLU A 34 -24.07 -10.91 14.45
CA GLU A 34 -23.72 -9.52 14.11
C GLU A 34 -23.30 -8.76 15.40
N GLU A 35 -22.28 -9.25 16.10
CA GLU A 35 -21.76 -8.62 17.31
C GLU A 35 -20.76 -7.52 16.93
N ALA A 36 -21.21 -6.28 17.20
CA ALA A 36 -20.47 -5.02 17.18
C ALA A 36 -19.90 -4.60 15.82
N SER A 37 -19.95 -3.29 15.57
CA SER A 37 -19.13 -2.65 14.54
C SER A 37 -17.74 -3.28 14.57
N PRO A 38 -17.12 -3.66 13.43
CA PRO A 38 -15.78 -4.21 13.44
C PRO A 38 -14.94 -3.29 14.33
N GLN A 39 -14.41 -3.83 15.42
CA GLN A 39 -13.39 -3.12 16.17
C GLN A 39 -12.29 -2.93 15.15
N ILE A 40 -12.22 -1.75 14.54
CA ILE A 40 -11.20 -1.45 13.54
C ILE A 40 -9.92 -1.38 14.37
N PRO A 41 -9.02 -2.37 14.28
CA PRO A 41 -7.76 -2.26 14.96
C PRO A 41 -7.08 -1.01 14.41
N ILE A 42 -6.58 -0.16 15.31
CA ILE A 42 -5.62 0.85 14.91
C ILE A 42 -4.36 0.06 14.56
N GLU A 43 -4.25 -0.33 13.30
CA GLU A 43 -3.05 -0.91 12.70
C GLU A 43 -1.99 0.19 12.61
N GLY A 44 -1.52 0.62 13.78
CA GLY A 44 -0.35 1.45 13.87
C GLY A 44 0.81 0.70 13.22
N ILE A 45 1.75 1.46 12.64
CA ILE A 45 3.16 1.04 12.55
C ILE A 45 3.48 0.32 13.86
N SER A 46 4.28 -0.74 13.89
CA SER A 46 4.76 -1.27 15.17
C SER A 46 5.44 -0.11 15.94
N VAL A 47 4.67 0.53 16.83
CA VAL A 47 4.97 1.78 17.54
C VAL A 47 5.83 1.44 18.75
N THR A 48 6.85 0.60 18.57
CA THR A 48 7.75 0.29 19.67
C THR A 48 8.84 1.34 19.81
N ASP A 49 9.06 2.18 18.79
CA ASP A 49 10.17 3.16 18.75
C ASP A 49 9.73 4.63 18.54
N LEU A 50 8.44 4.97 18.62
CA LEU A 50 8.04 6.38 18.68
C LEU A 50 8.11 6.84 20.14
N ASN A 51 9.23 7.46 20.50
CA ASN A 51 9.40 8.15 21.77
C ASN A 51 8.27 9.17 21.98
N THR A 52 7.93 9.47 23.24
CA THR A 52 6.96 10.52 23.61
C THR A 52 7.19 11.85 22.88
N THR A 53 8.45 12.12 22.53
CA THR A 53 8.89 13.26 21.72
C THR A 53 8.18 13.36 20.37
N PHE A 54 7.89 12.24 19.69
CA PHE A 54 7.19 12.26 18.41
C PHE A 54 5.77 12.84 18.54
N PHE A 55 5.03 12.39 19.55
CA PHE A 55 3.67 12.88 19.78
C PHE A 55 3.66 14.36 20.19
N GLU A 56 4.67 14.80 20.95
CA GLU A 56 4.87 16.21 21.29
C GLU A 56 5.19 17.05 20.05
N GLU A 57 6.07 16.57 19.17
CA GLU A 57 6.39 17.22 17.89
C GLU A 57 5.15 17.35 16.99
N VAL A 58 4.33 16.30 16.89
CA VAL A 58 3.06 16.35 16.17
C VAL A 58 2.13 17.43 16.75
N ARG A 59 1.94 17.46 18.07
CA ARG A 59 1.09 18.47 18.72
C ARG A 59 1.61 19.89 18.47
N ASN A 60 2.93 20.08 18.58
CA ASN A 60 3.56 21.36 18.32
C ASN A 60 3.35 21.80 16.86
N SER A 61 3.40 20.86 15.90
CA SER A 61 3.18 21.16 14.48
C SER A 61 1.79 21.76 14.20
N TYR A 62 0.76 21.40 14.97
CA TYR A 62 -0.60 21.92 14.78
C TYR A 62 -0.74 23.40 15.14
N THR A 63 0.13 23.94 15.99
CA THR A 63 0.12 25.37 16.32
C THR A 63 0.64 26.21 15.16
N GLN A 64 1.49 25.63 14.31
CA GLN A 64 2.10 26.31 13.17
C GLN A 64 1.21 26.23 11.92
N ASP A 65 0.52 25.10 11.74
CA ASP A 65 -0.39 24.92 10.61
C ASP A 65 -1.74 25.59 10.83
N ARG A 66 -2.17 26.41 9.85
CA ARG A 66 -3.43 27.14 9.90
C ARG A 66 -4.64 26.21 9.98
N ASN A 67 -4.68 25.14 9.18
CA ASN A 67 -5.84 24.25 9.11
C ASN A 67 -5.97 23.42 10.40
N CYS A 68 -4.86 22.88 10.90
CA CYS A 68 -4.84 22.15 12.16
C CYS A 68 -5.24 23.03 13.35
N SER A 69 -4.74 24.27 13.42
CA SER A 69 -5.13 25.21 14.48
C SER A 69 -6.64 25.49 14.47
N ILE A 70 -7.23 25.72 13.28
CA ILE A 70 -8.68 25.89 13.12
C ILE A 70 -9.43 24.63 13.54
N LEU A 71 -8.99 23.44 13.12
CA LEU A 71 -9.62 22.17 13.50
C LEU A 71 -9.55 21.91 15.00
N CYS A 72 -8.41 22.18 15.64
CA CYS A 72 -8.29 22.09 17.09
C CYS A 72 -9.30 23.01 17.80
N GLN A 73 -9.53 24.22 17.29
CA GLN A 73 -10.51 25.13 17.87
C GLN A 73 -11.95 24.63 17.67
N LEU A 74 -12.28 24.19 16.45
CA LEU A 74 -13.60 23.67 16.11
C LEU A 74 -13.97 22.41 16.92
N LEU A 75 -13.02 21.48 17.06
CA LEU A 75 -13.23 20.20 17.74
C LEU A 75 -13.19 20.32 19.27
N ASN A 76 -12.50 21.30 19.85
CA ASN A 76 -12.48 21.51 21.31
C ASN A 76 -13.74 22.22 21.84
N LYS A 77 -14.34 23.12 21.05
CA LYS A 77 -15.44 23.97 21.51
C LYS A 77 -16.82 23.41 21.20
N ASP A 78 -16.91 22.29 20.49
CA ASP A 78 -18.16 21.76 19.90
C ASP A 78 -18.99 22.85 19.18
N SER A 79 -18.33 23.88 18.65
CA SER A 79 -18.96 25.05 18.07
C SER A 79 -19.02 24.95 16.55
N LYS A 80 -20.23 24.99 15.98
CA LYS A 80 -20.47 25.03 14.53
C LYS A 80 -20.26 26.44 13.96
N ASP A 81 -19.06 26.98 14.13
CA ASP A 81 -18.72 28.31 13.63
C ASP A 81 -18.45 28.28 12.12
N ASN A 82 -19.47 28.66 11.34
CA ASN A 82 -19.41 28.65 9.87
C ASN A 82 -18.21 29.46 9.32
N SER A 83 -17.84 30.57 9.97
CA SER A 83 -16.69 31.40 9.55
C SER A 83 -15.36 30.64 9.60
N LEU A 84 -15.14 29.82 10.62
CA LEU A 84 -13.95 29.00 10.76
C LEU A 84 -13.93 27.86 9.73
N ILE A 85 -15.08 27.24 9.46
CA ILE A 85 -15.23 26.19 8.45
C ILE A 85 -14.90 26.73 7.04
N HIS A 86 -15.28 27.97 6.74
CA HIS A 86 -14.95 28.61 5.47
C HIS A 86 -13.47 28.98 5.32
N ALA A 87 -12.72 29.07 6.42
CA ALA A 87 -11.29 29.37 6.41
C ALA A 87 -10.40 28.15 6.15
N LEU A 88 -10.96 26.92 6.22
CA LEU A 88 -10.25 25.69 5.90
C LEU A 88 -10.07 25.52 4.39
N ASP A 89 -8.94 24.93 3.99
CA ASP A 89 -8.74 24.52 2.59
C ASP A 89 -9.74 23.42 2.19
N GLU A 90 -10.05 23.33 0.89
CA GLU A 90 -11.12 22.48 0.35
C GLU A 90 -11.03 21.00 0.78
N VAL A 91 -9.83 20.41 0.83
CA VAL A 91 -9.63 19.01 1.22
C VAL A 91 -10.00 18.77 2.68
N TRP A 92 -9.61 19.69 3.56
CA TRP A 92 -9.88 19.65 4.99
C TRP A 92 -11.36 19.94 5.26
N LYS A 93 -11.91 20.98 4.63
CA LYS A 93 -13.31 21.36 4.73
C LYS A 93 -14.25 20.22 4.33
N LYS A 94 -13.97 19.54 3.21
CA LYS A 94 -14.74 18.38 2.77
C LYS A 94 -14.73 17.27 3.82
N SER A 95 -13.55 16.91 4.32
CA SER A 95 -13.39 15.83 5.29
C SER A 95 -14.03 16.18 6.64
N HIS A 96 -13.96 17.45 7.06
CA HIS A 96 -14.64 17.96 8.24
C HIS A 96 -16.16 17.89 8.12
N ASN A 97 -16.74 18.33 6.99
CA ASN A 97 -18.18 18.28 6.76
C ASN A 97 -18.72 16.84 6.74
N GLU A 98 -17.89 15.88 6.34
CA GLU A 98 -18.18 14.44 6.40
C GLU A 98 -18.00 13.84 7.81
N GLY A 99 -17.64 14.65 8.83
CA GLY A 99 -17.47 14.22 10.21
C GLY A 99 -16.25 13.32 10.43
N ARG A 100 -15.22 13.43 9.59
CA ARG A 100 -14.05 12.52 9.61
C ARG A 100 -12.98 12.88 10.62
N PHE A 101 -13.02 14.07 11.23
CA PHE A 101 -12.00 14.48 12.20
C PHE A 101 -12.47 14.33 13.63
N HIS A 102 -11.61 13.78 14.48
CA HIS A 102 -11.81 13.65 15.92
C HIS A 102 -10.57 14.16 16.64
N LEU A 103 -10.75 14.84 17.78
CA LEU A 103 -9.65 15.31 18.61
C LEU A 103 -9.58 14.45 19.86
N LEU A 104 -8.42 13.85 20.12
CA LEU A 104 -8.16 13.02 21.30
C LEU A 104 -6.75 13.32 21.82
N ASP A 105 -6.63 13.67 23.10
CA ASP A 105 -5.35 14.00 23.76
C ASP A 105 -4.51 15.06 23.02
N GLY A 106 -5.20 16.06 22.45
CA GLY A 106 -4.59 17.12 21.64
C GLY A 106 -4.10 16.67 20.26
N ILE A 107 -4.44 15.45 19.83
CA ILE A 107 -4.07 14.86 18.55
C ILE A 107 -5.29 14.76 17.64
N ILE A 108 -5.15 15.20 16.38
CA ILE A 108 -6.23 15.11 15.40
C ILE A 108 -6.16 13.74 14.72
N TYR A 109 -7.23 12.97 14.85
CA TYR A 109 -7.42 11.70 14.15
C TYR A 109 -8.35 11.90 12.95
N HIS A 110 -7.98 11.30 11.82
CA HIS A 110 -8.78 11.24 10.61
C HIS A 110 -9.34 9.83 10.41
N ARG A 111 -10.67 9.75 10.40
CA ARG A 111 -11.45 8.53 10.25
C ARG A 111 -11.87 8.33 8.80
N THR A 112 -11.63 7.13 8.30
CA THR A 112 -12.22 6.60 7.07
C THR A 112 -13.23 5.49 7.40
N LYS A 113 -13.80 4.86 6.38
CA LYS A 113 -14.73 3.73 6.58
C LYS A 113 -14.12 2.57 7.38
N HIS A 114 -12.81 2.35 7.26
CA HIS A 114 -12.13 1.16 7.78
C HIS A 114 -10.86 1.47 8.57
N THR A 115 -10.48 2.74 8.74
CA THR A 115 -9.26 3.12 9.47
C THR A 115 -9.50 4.40 10.27
N CYS A 116 -8.81 4.54 11.40
CA CYS A 116 -8.73 5.78 12.15
C CYS A 116 -7.25 6.04 12.43
N VAL A 117 -6.71 7.11 11.86
CA VAL A 117 -5.26 7.35 11.81
C VAL A 117 -4.93 8.77 12.22
N MET A 118 -3.73 8.98 12.75
CA MET A 118 -3.28 10.30 13.17
C MET A 118 -3.05 11.22 11.97
N THR A 119 -3.40 12.49 12.12
CA THR A 119 -3.13 13.53 11.13
C THR A 119 -1.75 14.15 11.37
N VAL A 120 -0.91 14.21 10.34
CA VAL A 120 0.43 14.83 10.43
C VAL A 120 0.53 15.91 9.35
N VAL A 121 1.11 17.06 9.70
CA VAL A 121 1.26 18.20 8.76
C VAL A 121 2.71 18.61 8.53
N ASP A 122 3.59 18.38 9.51
CA ASP A 122 5.00 18.70 9.33
C ASP A 122 5.66 17.79 8.28
N ARG A 123 6.38 18.42 7.36
CA ARG A 123 7.04 17.73 6.24
C ARG A 123 8.17 16.82 6.71
N SER A 124 8.87 17.18 7.78
CA SER A 124 9.96 16.36 8.33
C SER A 124 9.41 15.06 8.91
N LEU A 125 8.32 15.15 9.68
CA LEU A 125 7.61 13.98 10.20
C LEU A 125 7.00 13.12 9.09
N ILE A 126 6.39 13.73 8.07
CA ILE A 126 5.87 12.99 6.91
C ILE A 126 7.00 12.19 6.23
N ASN A 127 8.15 12.81 5.98
CA ASN A 127 9.30 12.14 5.37
C ASN A 127 9.85 11.01 6.24
N LEU A 128 9.87 11.19 7.56
CA LEU A 128 10.26 10.14 8.49
C LEU A 128 9.34 8.92 8.36
N VAL A 129 8.02 9.14 8.30
CA VAL A 129 7.07 8.04 8.15
C VAL A 129 7.16 7.39 6.78
N LEU A 130 7.34 8.16 5.70
CA LEU A 130 7.56 7.59 4.36
C LEU A 130 8.80 6.70 4.32
N LYS A 131 9.88 7.13 4.96
CA LYS A 131 11.11 6.34 5.13
C LYS A 131 10.85 5.05 5.90
N GLU A 132 10.13 5.08 7.02
CA GLU A 132 9.79 3.87 7.77
C GLU A 132 8.83 2.93 7.02
N CYS A 133 7.94 3.49 6.20
CA CYS A 133 7.04 2.70 5.37
C CYS A 133 7.74 2.03 4.19
N HIS A 134 8.72 2.69 3.57
CA HIS A 134 9.37 2.23 2.33
C HIS A 134 10.77 1.63 2.55
N ASP A 135 11.64 2.34 3.28
CA ASP A 135 13.07 2.05 3.39
C ASP A 135 13.44 1.12 4.55
N SER A 136 12.50 0.89 5.47
CA SER A 136 12.72 0.03 6.64
C SER A 136 13.24 -1.36 6.20
N PRO A 137 14.24 -1.95 6.91
CA PRO A 137 14.82 -3.25 6.57
C PRO A 137 13.76 -4.35 6.43
N PHE A 138 12.69 -4.27 7.22
CA PHE A 138 11.57 -5.21 7.18
C PHE A 138 10.57 -4.94 6.05
N SER A 139 10.54 -3.71 5.52
CA SER A 139 9.68 -3.34 4.39
C SER A 139 10.35 -3.66 3.06
N GLY A 140 11.68 -3.66 2.99
CA GLY A 140 12.40 -4.20 1.83
C GLY A 140 12.12 -3.46 0.52
N HIS A 141 11.95 -2.13 0.56
CA HIS A 141 11.69 -1.32 -0.63
C HIS A 141 10.38 -1.74 -1.33
N LEU A 142 9.28 -1.78 -0.57
CA LEU A 142 7.95 -2.17 -1.05
C LEU A 142 7.57 -1.43 -2.35
N SER A 143 6.78 -2.10 -3.20
CA SER A 143 6.16 -1.43 -4.35
C SER A 143 5.33 -0.22 -3.91
N GLU A 144 5.08 0.71 -4.83
CA GLU A 144 4.27 1.90 -4.57
C GLU A 144 2.92 1.55 -3.95
N ASP A 145 2.22 0.55 -4.49
CA ASP A 145 0.90 0.13 -4.00
C ASP A 145 0.95 -0.41 -2.56
N ARG A 146 1.94 -1.25 -2.24
CA ARG A 146 2.13 -1.76 -0.88
C ARG A 146 2.53 -0.66 0.10
N THR A 147 3.36 0.29 -0.35
CA THR A 147 3.72 1.45 0.46
C THR A 147 2.50 2.32 0.75
N ARG A 148 1.62 2.51 -0.25
CA ARG A 148 0.35 3.24 -0.08
C ARG A 148 -0.58 2.54 0.91
N GLU A 149 -0.69 1.23 0.85
CA GLU A 149 -1.49 0.44 1.80
C GLU A 149 -0.98 0.62 3.23
N LYS A 150 0.34 0.55 3.43
CA LYS A 150 0.96 0.74 4.74
C LYS A 150 0.75 2.17 5.26
N VAL A 151 0.98 3.19 4.44
CA VAL A 151 0.77 4.59 4.85
C VAL A 151 -0.70 4.84 5.23
N LYS A 152 -1.64 4.31 4.45
CA LYS A 152 -3.09 4.46 4.67
C LYS A 152 -3.55 3.94 6.03
N THR A 153 -2.90 2.94 6.59
CA THR A 153 -3.25 2.39 7.92
C THR A 153 -2.59 3.13 9.07
N CYS A 154 -1.59 3.98 8.80
CA CYS A 154 -0.74 4.55 9.83
C CYS A 154 -1.06 6.02 10.12
N ILE A 155 -1.05 6.86 9.08
CA ILE A 155 -1.17 8.33 9.21
C ILE A 155 -1.90 8.93 8.01
N TRP A 156 -2.43 10.14 8.18
CA TRP A 156 -3.13 10.87 7.14
C TRP A 156 -2.62 12.30 7.02
N TRP A 157 -2.56 12.78 5.78
CA TRP A 157 -2.36 14.19 5.44
C TRP A 157 -2.98 14.48 4.05
N PRO A 158 -3.21 15.75 3.70
CA PRO A 158 -3.73 16.10 2.39
C PRO A 158 -2.83 15.58 1.27
N MET A 159 -3.44 14.96 0.26
CA MET A 159 -2.73 14.49 -0.95
C MET A 159 -1.62 13.46 -0.70
N TRP A 160 -1.65 12.75 0.44
CA TRP A 160 -0.65 11.73 0.83
C TRP A 160 -0.31 10.71 -0.27
N GLN A 161 -1.28 10.36 -1.11
CA GLN A 161 -1.08 9.41 -2.21
C GLN A 161 -0.07 9.90 -3.24
N LYS A 162 -0.05 11.20 -3.52
CA LYS A 162 0.90 11.79 -4.47
C LYS A 162 2.30 11.80 -3.87
N ASP A 163 2.41 12.18 -2.61
CA ASP A 163 3.69 12.23 -1.89
C ASP A 163 4.31 10.82 -1.78
N VAL A 164 3.51 9.79 -1.50
CA VAL A 164 4.00 8.38 -1.53
C VAL A 164 4.50 7.99 -2.91
N ALA A 165 3.75 8.31 -3.97
CA ALA A 165 4.14 7.98 -5.34
C ALA A 165 5.45 8.69 -5.74
N GLU A 166 5.61 9.96 -5.36
CA GLU A 166 6.83 10.74 -5.60
C GLU A 166 8.03 10.17 -4.81
N TYR A 167 7.82 9.80 -3.56
CA TYR A 167 8.84 9.17 -2.72
C TYR A 167 9.35 7.85 -3.34
N CYS A 168 8.45 6.94 -3.71
CA CYS A 168 8.83 5.68 -4.35
C CYS A 168 9.52 5.90 -5.72
N LYS A 169 9.11 6.91 -6.49
CA LYS A 169 9.74 7.25 -7.78
C LYS A 169 11.16 7.79 -7.63
N THR A 170 11.44 8.52 -6.55
CA THR A 170 12.75 9.12 -6.27
C THR A 170 13.71 8.18 -5.54
N CYS A 171 13.24 6.99 -5.12
CA CYS A 171 14.08 6.00 -4.44
C CYS A 171 15.13 5.35 -5.37
N ASP A 172 16.40 5.71 -5.18
CA ASP A 172 17.54 5.20 -5.95
C ASP A 172 17.64 3.67 -5.98
N ARG A 173 17.35 3.00 -4.84
CA ARG A 173 17.45 1.53 -4.75
C ARG A 173 16.39 0.87 -5.60
N CYS A 174 15.15 1.35 -5.51
CA CYS A 174 14.04 0.93 -6.36
C CYS A 174 14.33 1.17 -7.84
N GLN A 175 14.82 2.36 -8.21
CA GLN A 175 15.11 2.69 -9.61
C GLN A 175 16.25 1.83 -10.20
N LYS A 176 17.25 1.48 -9.39
CA LYS A 176 18.35 0.61 -9.82
C LYS A 176 17.92 -0.85 -9.96
N ALA A 177 17.07 -1.35 -9.06
CA ALA A 177 16.58 -2.73 -9.08
C ALA A 177 15.50 -2.94 -10.15
N ASN A 178 14.52 -2.03 -10.22
CA ASN A 178 13.42 -2.05 -11.17
C ASN A 178 13.76 -1.17 -12.38
N LYS A 179 14.87 -1.46 -13.05
CA LYS A 179 15.09 -0.87 -14.38
C LYS A 179 13.88 -1.24 -15.23
N SER A 180 13.17 -0.22 -15.70
CA SER A 180 12.21 -0.37 -16.78
C SER A 180 12.91 -1.20 -17.86
N MET A 181 12.45 -2.44 -18.03
CA MET A 181 12.51 -3.09 -19.33
C MET A 181 11.90 -2.03 -20.24
N GLY A 182 12.69 -1.43 -21.12
CA GLY A 182 12.25 -0.28 -21.90
C GLY A 182 11.06 -0.63 -22.78
N LYS A 183 10.83 0.15 -23.84
CA LYS A 183 9.96 -0.36 -24.92
C LYS A 183 10.43 -1.77 -25.28
N ARG A 184 9.47 -2.69 -25.45
CA ARG A 184 9.72 -4.08 -25.86
C ARG A 184 10.83 -4.04 -26.92
N LEU A 185 11.93 -4.76 -26.69
CA LEU A 185 12.99 -4.85 -27.69
C LEU A 185 12.32 -5.19 -29.03
N GLY A 186 12.78 -4.53 -30.10
CA GLY A 186 12.22 -4.72 -31.42
C GLY A 186 12.12 -6.21 -31.76
N ASN A 187 11.18 -6.57 -32.64
CA ASN A 187 11.02 -7.95 -33.06
C ASN A 187 12.38 -8.50 -33.54
N MET A 188 12.66 -9.78 -33.22
CA MET A 188 13.86 -10.46 -33.73
C MET A 188 13.93 -10.26 -35.24
N ILE A 189 15.04 -9.68 -35.71
CA ILE A 189 15.30 -9.54 -37.14
C ILE A 189 15.66 -10.92 -37.67
N LYS A 190 14.98 -11.36 -38.72
CA LYS A 190 15.38 -12.58 -39.42
C LYS A 190 16.73 -12.36 -40.10
N ILE A 191 17.69 -13.22 -39.79
CA ILE A 191 18.96 -13.27 -40.52
C ILE A 191 18.65 -13.82 -41.92
N GLN A 192 19.26 -13.25 -42.96
CA GLN A 192 19.11 -13.75 -44.33
C GLN A 192 19.74 -15.15 -44.44
N GLU A 193 19.01 -16.07 -45.07
CA GLU A 193 19.53 -17.43 -45.30
C GLU A 193 20.64 -17.38 -46.37
N PRO A 194 21.79 -18.04 -46.14
CA PRO A 194 22.83 -18.14 -47.16
C PRO A 194 22.31 -18.95 -48.35
N ASN A 195 22.56 -18.45 -49.56
CA ASN A 195 22.16 -19.09 -50.82
C ASN A 195 23.18 -20.13 -51.29
N ARG A 196 24.40 -20.12 -50.75
CA ARG A 196 25.49 -21.03 -51.14
C ARG A 196 26.29 -21.53 -49.94
N PRO A 197 26.89 -22.73 -50.02
CA PRO A 197 27.86 -23.19 -49.02
C PRO A 197 28.99 -22.17 -48.83
N TRP A 198 29.44 -21.97 -47.58
CA TRP A 198 30.53 -21.07 -47.19
C TRP A 198 30.26 -19.56 -47.33
N GLU A 199 29.02 -19.15 -47.59
CA GLU A 199 28.66 -17.72 -47.70
C GLU A 199 28.69 -16.99 -46.35
N ILE A 200 28.32 -17.68 -45.26
CA ILE A 200 28.34 -17.15 -43.90
C ILE A 200 28.96 -18.18 -42.97
N VAL A 201 29.94 -17.76 -42.16
CA VAL A 201 30.56 -18.57 -41.10
C VAL A 201 30.37 -17.86 -39.76
N HIS A 202 29.57 -18.47 -38.88
CA HIS A 202 29.45 -18.03 -37.49
C HIS A 202 30.43 -18.83 -36.64
N MET A 203 31.27 -18.13 -35.87
CA MET A 203 32.21 -18.73 -34.94
C MET A 203 31.84 -18.29 -33.52
N ASP A 204 31.68 -19.26 -32.63
CA ASP A 204 31.51 -19.03 -31.20
C ASP A 204 32.66 -19.73 -30.47
N CYS A 205 33.11 -19.13 -29.37
CA CYS A 205 34.21 -19.67 -28.58
C CYS A 205 33.70 -20.05 -27.19
N GLU A 206 33.79 -21.33 -26.87
CA GLU A 206 33.49 -21.83 -25.53
C GLU A 206 34.78 -21.82 -24.68
N ASP A 207 34.78 -21.05 -23.58
CA ASP A 207 35.84 -21.14 -22.56
C ASP A 207 35.60 -22.33 -21.64
N LYS A 208 36.41 -23.39 -21.81
CA LYS A 208 36.34 -24.62 -21.00
C LYS A 208 37.08 -24.53 -19.66
N SER A 209 37.66 -23.38 -19.30
CA SER A 209 38.39 -23.20 -18.04
C SER A 209 37.51 -23.35 -16.78
N LYS A 210 36.17 -23.34 -16.92
CA LYS A 210 35.21 -23.47 -15.82
C LYS A 210 34.44 -24.80 -15.79
N GLN A 211 35.04 -25.91 -16.26
CA GLN A 211 34.50 -27.22 -15.88
C GLN A 211 34.69 -27.43 -14.37
N ARG A 212 33.64 -27.13 -13.58
CA ARG A 212 33.51 -27.63 -12.21
C ARG A 212 33.61 -29.15 -12.28
N LYS A 213 34.72 -29.71 -11.80
CA LYS A 213 34.85 -31.15 -11.55
C LYS A 213 33.67 -31.56 -10.67
N ARG A 214 32.66 -32.20 -11.25
CA ARG A 214 31.69 -32.98 -10.49
C ARG A 214 32.47 -34.17 -9.94
N LEU A 215 32.97 -34.02 -8.73
CA LEU A 215 33.42 -35.15 -7.91
C LEU A 215 32.18 -35.99 -7.61
N HIS A 216 31.95 -37.02 -8.42
CA HIS A 216 31.17 -38.17 -7.99
C HIS A 216 32.08 -38.97 -7.05
N SER A 217 31.87 -38.83 -5.74
CA SER A 217 32.34 -39.81 -4.76
C SER A 217 31.41 -41.01 -4.84
N TRP A 218 31.99 -42.18 -5.11
CA TRP A 218 31.35 -43.49 -5.01
C TRP A 218 31.03 -43.84 -3.55
#